data_AF-W6RJJ5-F1
#
_entry.id   AF-W6RJJ5-F1
#
_cell.length_a   1.000
_cell.length_b   1.000
_cell.length_c   1.000
_cell.angle_alpha   90.00
_cell.angle_beta   90.00
_cell.angle_gamma   90.00
#
_symmetry.space_group_name_H-M   'P 1'
#
loop_
_entity.id
_entity.type
_entity.pdbx_description
1 polymer ?
#
loop_
_entity_poly.entity_id
_entity_poly.type
_entity_poly.pdbx_seq_one_letter_code
_entity_poly.pdbx_strand_id
1 'polypeptide(L)'
;MTGLQKAFVPIDAPNDDFRSLFATHPSPMWVYDPGSLRFLIVNNAAVDLYGYSRQDYARMTVLDIRPEQERKRMLDAVQRKTDMERAERWTHVKANGETLEVLTYGRAVRFDGRDAILAIVQDRTEVNAAQQQVSDTRSMLDSIVDNLPVGVFVKDMGRRRPLHPFQRGLRRHRRL
;
A
#
# COMPACT_ATOMS: atom_id res chain seq x y z
N MET A 1 -26.41 34.81 -12.40
CA MET A 1 -25.08 34.54 -11.82
C MET A 1 -25.05 33.09 -11.36
N THR A 2 -24.08 32.38 -11.90
CA THR A 2 -24.05 30.94 -12.15
C THR A 2 -23.84 30.12 -10.89
N GLY A 3 -24.77 29.19 -10.61
CA GLY A 3 -24.59 28.16 -9.60
C GLY A 3 -23.64 27.09 -10.13
N LEU A 4 -22.48 26.93 -9.50
CA LEU A 4 -21.67 25.74 -9.69
C LEU A 4 -22.31 24.57 -8.93
N GLN A 5 -23.14 23.82 -9.65
CA GLN A 5 -23.43 22.43 -9.37
C GLN A 5 -22.10 21.67 -9.44
N LYS A 6 -21.51 21.29 -8.30
CA LYS A 6 -20.45 20.28 -8.31
C LYS A 6 -21.09 18.97 -8.71
N ALA A 7 -20.86 18.57 -9.96
CA ALA A 7 -21.27 17.31 -10.52
C ALA A 7 -20.84 16.17 -9.60
N PHE A 8 -21.81 15.38 -9.14
CA PHE A 8 -21.57 14.06 -8.60
C PHE A 8 -21.10 13.21 -9.77
N VAL A 9 -19.77 13.04 -9.89
CA VAL A 9 -19.19 12.14 -10.89
C VAL A 9 -19.38 10.71 -10.37
N PRO A 10 -20.13 9.84 -11.07
CA PRO A 10 -20.19 8.42 -10.74
C PRO A 10 -18.76 7.86 -10.85
N ILE A 11 -18.22 7.32 -9.76
CA ILE A 11 -16.85 6.77 -9.73
C ILE A 11 -16.90 5.33 -10.26
N ASP A 12 -17.19 5.20 -11.55
CA ASP A 12 -16.86 4.03 -12.36
C ASP A 12 -15.65 4.37 -13.24
N ALA A 13 -14.58 4.89 -12.61
CA ALA A 13 -13.33 5.13 -13.33
C ALA A 13 -12.76 3.76 -13.78
N PRO A 14 -12.39 3.59 -15.06
CA PRO A 14 -11.92 2.32 -15.57
C PRO A 14 -10.68 1.85 -14.80
N ASN A 15 -10.58 0.55 -14.53
CA ASN A 15 -9.44 -0.12 -13.89
C ASN A 15 -8.05 0.16 -14.51
N ASP A 16 -7.99 0.88 -15.63
CA ASP A 16 -6.81 1.03 -16.48
C ASP A 16 -5.80 2.05 -15.95
N ASP A 17 -6.23 3.16 -15.34
CA ASP A 17 -5.31 4.21 -14.86
C ASP A 17 -4.46 3.72 -13.68
N PHE A 18 -5.10 3.05 -12.71
CA PHE A 18 -4.37 2.43 -11.60
C PHE A 18 -3.41 1.36 -12.12
N ARG A 19 -3.86 0.46 -13.00
CA ARG A 19 -3.04 -0.63 -13.52
C ARG A 19 -1.86 -0.12 -14.32
N SER A 20 -2.05 0.96 -15.09
CA SER A 20 -0.99 1.62 -15.84
C SER A 20 0.06 2.21 -14.90
N LEU A 21 -0.35 3.08 -13.96
CA LEU A 21 0.56 3.71 -13.01
C LEU A 21 1.29 2.69 -12.13
N PHE A 22 0.57 1.68 -11.65
CA PHE A 22 1.14 0.58 -10.89
C PHE A 22 2.19 -0.18 -11.69
N ALA A 23 1.89 -0.53 -12.95
CA ALA A 23 2.78 -1.31 -13.79
C ALA A 23 4.11 -0.59 -14.08
N THR A 24 4.07 0.72 -14.29
CA THR A 24 5.25 1.55 -14.63
C THR A 24 5.95 2.16 -13.41
N HIS A 25 5.43 1.98 -12.21
CA HIS A 25 6.04 2.56 -11.00
C HIS A 25 7.45 1.99 -10.78
N PRO A 26 8.47 2.83 -10.49
CA PRO A 26 9.86 2.39 -10.41
C PRO A 26 10.19 1.56 -9.15
N SER A 27 9.41 1.69 -8.08
CA SER A 27 9.59 0.85 -6.89
C SER A 27 8.95 -0.52 -7.08
N PRO A 28 9.58 -1.63 -6.65
CA PRO A 28 8.97 -2.95 -6.67
C PRO A 28 7.69 -3.01 -5.82
N MET A 29 6.59 -3.46 -6.43
CA MET A 29 5.27 -3.48 -5.82
C MET A 29 4.46 -4.71 -6.22
N TRP A 30 3.61 -5.17 -5.31
CA TRP A 30 2.63 -6.21 -5.58
C TRP A 30 1.37 -6.06 -4.73
N VAL A 31 0.28 -6.65 -5.22
CA VAL A 31 -0.92 -6.87 -4.44
C VAL A 31 -1.07 -8.37 -4.22
N TYR A 32 -1.36 -8.81 -3.01
CA TYR A 32 -1.60 -10.22 -2.68
C TYR A 32 -2.89 -10.42 -1.87
N ASP A 33 -3.44 -11.61 -1.97
CA ASP A 33 -4.62 -12.04 -1.22
C ASP A 33 -4.19 -12.54 0.17
N PRO A 34 -4.70 -11.96 1.27
CA PRO A 34 -4.25 -12.34 2.62
C PRO A 34 -4.72 -13.73 3.07
N GLY A 35 -5.73 -14.32 2.42
CA GLY A 35 -6.24 -15.65 2.77
C GLY A 35 -5.41 -16.78 2.16
N SER A 36 -5.11 -16.68 0.87
CA SER A 36 -4.37 -17.65 0.07
C SER A 36 -2.89 -17.32 -0.10
N LEU A 37 -2.49 -16.10 0.24
CA LEU A 37 -1.15 -15.53 0.08
C LEU A 37 -0.67 -15.41 -1.37
N ARG A 38 -1.56 -15.68 -2.34
CA ARG A 38 -1.26 -15.60 -3.77
C ARG A 38 -1.09 -14.16 -4.20
N PHE A 39 -0.11 -13.93 -5.08
CA PHE A 39 -0.02 -12.65 -5.78
C PHE A 39 -1.25 -12.47 -6.69
N LEU A 40 -1.85 -11.29 -6.63
CA LEU A 40 -2.95 -10.88 -7.49
C LEU A 40 -2.42 -10.10 -8.70
N ILE A 41 -1.50 -9.15 -8.46
CA ILE A 41 -0.76 -8.42 -9.48
C ILE A 41 0.63 -8.05 -8.96
N VAL A 42 1.59 -7.93 -9.89
CA VAL A 42 2.97 -7.50 -9.65
C VAL A 42 3.36 -6.47 -10.71
N ASN A 43 4.17 -5.47 -10.36
CA ASN A 43 4.62 -4.46 -11.33
C ASN A 43 5.92 -4.87 -12.03
N ASN A 44 6.35 -4.06 -13.01
CA ASN A 44 7.57 -4.33 -13.78
C ASN A 44 8.81 -4.30 -12.88
N ALA A 45 8.93 -3.30 -11.99
CA ALA A 45 10.07 -3.19 -11.08
C ALA A 45 10.27 -4.42 -10.17
N ALA A 46 9.19 -5.08 -9.75
CA ALA A 46 9.28 -6.34 -9.00
C ALA A 46 9.76 -7.50 -9.89
N VAL A 47 9.24 -7.61 -11.11
CA VAL A 47 9.72 -8.61 -12.08
C VAL A 47 11.22 -8.45 -12.33
N ASP A 48 11.68 -7.21 -12.53
CA ASP A 48 13.08 -6.90 -12.82
C ASP A 48 13.99 -7.19 -11.61
N LEU A 49 13.57 -6.81 -10.39
CA LEU A 49 14.38 -7.01 -9.19
C LEU A 49 14.52 -8.49 -8.81
N TYR A 50 13.42 -9.24 -8.84
CA TYR A 50 13.39 -10.62 -8.34
C TYR A 50 13.67 -11.66 -9.43
N GLY A 51 13.55 -11.31 -10.71
CA GLY A 51 13.83 -12.18 -11.84
C GLY A 51 12.79 -13.28 -12.10
N TYR A 52 11.64 -13.25 -11.43
CA TYR A 52 10.51 -14.15 -11.72
C TYR A 52 9.65 -13.57 -12.84
N SER A 53 9.20 -14.41 -13.77
CA SER A 53 8.27 -13.96 -14.81
C SER A 53 6.88 -13.70 -14.24
N ARG A 54 6.06 -12.93 -14.96
CA ARG A 54 4.64 -12.73 -14.60
C ARG A 54 3.87 -14.06 -14.51
N GLN A 55 4.23 -15.06 -15.31
CA GLN A 55 3.60 -16.38 -15.28
C GLN A 55 3.98 -17.17 -14.04
N ASP A 56 5.21 -17.00 -13.54
CA ASP A 56 5.65 -17.60 -12.27
C ASP A 56 4.88 -16.96 -11.12
N TYR A 57 4.85 -15.63 -11.07
CA TYR A 57 4.13 -14.88 -10.03
C TYR A 57 2.65 -15.26 -9.93
N ALA A 58 1.97 -15.56 -11.05
CA ALA A 58 0.58 -16.00 -11.06
C ALA A 58 0.35 -17.35 -10.33
N ARG A 59 1.40 -18.16 -10.18
CA ARG A 59 1.36 -19.46 -9.49
C ARG A 59 1.95 -19.40 -8.08
N MET A 60 2.68 -18.34 -7.77
CA MET A 60 3.40 -18.14 -6.51
C MET A 60 2.54 -17.44 -5.44
N THR A 61 3.05 -17.56 -4.22
CA THR A 61 2.62 -16.85 -3.03
C THR A 61 3.73 -15.95 -2.50
N VAL A 62 3.38 -15.03 -1.61
CA VAL A 62 4.39 -14.21 -0.90
C VAL A 62 5.38 -15.05 -0.10
N LEU A 63 5.11 -16.33 0.18
CA LEU A 63 6.05 -17.22 0.87
C LEU A 63 7.17 -17.74 -0.04
N ASP A 64 6.96 -17.78 -1.36
CA ASP A 64 7.90 -18.36 -2.31
C ASP A 64 9.10 -17.45 -2.55
N ILE A 65 8.93 -16.13 -2.39
CA ILE A 65 10.02 -15.13 -2.43
C ILE A 65 10.74 -14.99 -1.08
N ARG A 66 10.56 -15.93 -0.15
CA ARG A 66 11.18 -15.90 1.18
C ARG A 66 11.93 -17.21 1.46
N PRO A 67 13.09 -17.13 2.15
CA PRO A 67 13.74 -18.32 2.65
C PRO A 67 12.86 -19.00 3.72
N GLU A 68 13.05 -20.30 3.92
CA GLU A 68 12.15 -21.13 4.74
C GLU A 68 11.94 -20.58 6.16
N GLN A 69 13.02 -20.09 6.78
CA GLN A 69 13.00 -19.50 8.13
C GLN A 69 12.13 -18.24 8.26
N GLU A 70 11.92 -17.48 7.17
CA GLU A 70 11.08 -16.27 7.18
C GLU A 70 9.60 -16.58 6.93
N ARG A 71 9.25 -17.76 6.43
CA ARG A 71 7.87 -18.10 6.05
C ARG A 71 6.92 -18.08 7.24
N LYS A 72 7.33 -18.63 8.38
CA LYS A 72 6.51 -18.62 9.61
C LYS A 72 6.28 -17.19 10.10
N ARG A 73 7.33 -16.37 10.10
CA ARG A 73 7.24 -14.96 10.49
C ARG A 73 6.27 -14.19 9.60
N MET A 74 6.27 -14.47 8.29
CA MET A 74 5.32 -13.86 7.35
C MET A 74 3.87 -14.28 7.64
N LEU A 75 3.63 -15.57 7.90
CA LEU A 75 2.30 -16.06 8.28
C LEU A 75 1.78 -15.36 9.54
N ASP A 76 2.62 -15.27 10.57
CA ASP A 76 2.28 -14.57 11.82
C ASP A 76 1.98 -13.10 11.56
N ALA A 77 2.76 -12.44 10.69
CA ALA A 77 2.59 -11.03 10.38
C ALA A 77 1.27 -10.74 9.64
N VAL A 78 0.85 -11.61 8.72
CA VAL A 78 -0.46 -11.51 8.05
C VAL A 78 -1.60 -11.75 9.04
N GLN A 79 -1.51 -12.79 9.87
CA GLN A 79 -2.54 -13.12 10.87
C GLN A 79 -2.74 -11.99 11.89
N ARG A 80 -1.63 -11.44 12.39
CA ARG A 80 -1.64 -10.35 13.38
C ARG A 80 -1.85 -8.98 12.76
N LYS A 81 -1.92 -8.91 11.42
CA LYS A 81 -1.99 -7.65 10.66
C LYS A 81 -0.83 -6.70 10.97
N THR A 82 0.34 -7.24 11.31
CA THR A 82 1.53 -6.43 11.61
C THR A 82 2.35 -6.11 10.36
N ASP A 83 2.18 -6.89 9.29
CA ASP A 83 2.67 -6.53 7.94
C ASP A 83 1.91 -5.31 7.37
N MET A 84 0.95 -4.77 8.11
CA MET A 84 0.11 -3.66 7.74
C MET A 84 0.53 -2.43 8.54
N GLU A 85 0.63 -1.27 7.89
CA GLU A 85 0.81 0.06 8.51
C GLU A 85 2.21 0.38 9.05
N ARG A 86 3.14 -0.60 9.11
CA ARG A 86 4.53 -0.37 9.50
C ARG A 86 5.50 -1.01 8.52
N ALA A 87 6.62 -0.31 8.30
CA ALA A 87 7.71 -0.85 7.51
C ALA A 87 8.46 -1.90 8.33
N GLU A 88 8.55 -3.13 7.81
CA GLU A 88 9.24 -4.24 8.45
C GLU A 88 10.40 -4.75 7.59
N ARG A 89 11.48 -5.18 8.24
CA ARG A 89 12.63 -5.78 7.55
C ARG A 89 12.35 -7.24 7.24
N TRP A 90 12.66 -7.66 6.03
CA TRP A 90 12.49 -9.04 5.58
C TRP A 90 13.75 -9.50 4.84
N THR A 91 14.00 -10.81 4.88
CA THR A 91 14.90 -11.45 3.93
C THR A 91 14.07 -12.09 2.84
N HIS A 92 14.31 -11.70 1.59
CA HIS A 92 13.68 -12.32 0.42
C HIS A 92 14.70 -13.11 -0.40
N VAL A 93 14.21 -13.93 -1.33
CA VAL A 93 15.01 -14.71 -2.28
C VAL A 93 14.57 -14.43 -3.72
N LYS A 94 15.54 -14.15 -4.60
CA LYS A 94 15.34 -13.98 -6.05
C LYS A 94 15.21 -15.33 -6.75
N ALA A 95 14.79 -15.32 -8.01
CA ALA A 95 14.68 -16.53 -8.85
C ALA A 95 16.01 -17.28 -9.01
N ASN A 96 17.14 -16.57 -8.97
CA ASN A 96 18.48 -17.15 -9.04
C ASN A 96 18.98 -17.73 -7.69
N GLY A 97 18.18 -17.65 -6.62
CA GLY A 97 18.54 -18.10 -5.27
C GLY A 97 19.29 -17.08 -4.41
N GLU A 98 19.64 -15.90 -4.94
CA GLU A 98 20.28 -14.83 -4.18
C GLU A 98 19.32 -14.23 -3.14
N THR A 99 19.83 -13.96 -1.93
CA THR A 99 19.05 -13.34 -0.87
C THR A 99 19.17 -11.82 -0.87
N LEU A 100 18.07 -11.14 -0.58
CA LEU A 100 17.98 -9.68 -0.48
C LEU A 100 17.48 -9.28 0.92
N GLU A 101 18.13 -8.30 1.54
CA GLU A 101 17.56 -7.61 2.68
C GLU A 101 16.71 -6.44 2.21
N VAL A 102 15.43 -6.46 2.59
CA VAL A 102 14.47 -5.46 2.14
C VAL A 102 13.70 -4.87 3.30
N LEU A 103 13.19 -3.66 3.08
CA LEU A 103 12.16 -3.07 3.91
C LEU A 103 10.84 -3.15 3.14
N THR A 104 9.88 -3.91 3.67
CA THR A 104 8.55 -4.05 3.08
C THR A 104 7.57 -3.23 3.89
N TYR A 105 6.71 -2.48 3.19
CA TYR A 105 5.57 -1.82 3.78
C TYR A 105 4.30 -2.36 3.15
N GLY A 106 3.39 -2.89 3.97
CA GLY A 106 2.07 -3.35 3.54
C GLY A 106 0.94 -2.41 3.96
N ARG A 107 -0.10 -2.32 3.13
CA ARG A 107 -1.35 -1.61 3.41
C ARG A 107 -2.55 -2.44 2.96
N ALA A 108 -3.59 -2.47 3.79
CA ALA A 108 -4.88 -3.01 3.39
C ALA A 108 -5.49 -2.17 2.26
N VAL A 109 -5.92 -2.84 1.21
CA VAL A 109 -6.63 -2.23 0.08
C VAL A 109 -7.82 -3.10 -0.30
N ARG A 110 -8.74 -2.54 -1.09
CA ARG A 110 -9.74 -3.32 -1.81
C ARG A 110 -9.35 -3.33 -3.28
N PHE A 111 -9.13 -4.51 -3.84
CA PHE A 111 -8.65 -4.69 -5.21
C PHE A 111 -9.58 -5.64 -5.97
N ASP A 112 -10.11 -5.25 -7.12
CA ASP A 112 -11.13 -6.01 -7.86
C ASP A 112 -12.30 -6.50 -6.96
N GLY A 113 -12.74 -5.65 -6.03
CA GLY A 113 -13.87 -5.94 -5.13
C GLY A 113 -13.60 -6.86 -3.93
N ARG A 114 -12.36 -7.31 -3.72
CA ARG A 114 -11.93 -8.17 -2.59
C ARG A 114 -10.91 -7.48 -1.69
N ASP A 115 -10.83 -7.92 -0.45
CA ASP A 115 -9.83 -7.45 0.50
C ASP A 115 -8.45 -7.99 0.10
N ALA A 116 -7.45 -7.12 0.05
CA ALA A 116 -6.11 -7.44 -0.40
C ALA A 116 -5.06 -6.62 0.36
N ILE A 117 -3.79 -6.97 0.19
CA ILE A 117 -2.66 -6.22 0.73
C ILE A 117 -1.80 -5.72 -0.42
N LEU A 118 -1.65 -4.40 -0.52
CA LEU A 118 -0.66 -3.75 -1.37
C LEU A 118 0.65 -3.69 -0.59
N ALA A 119 1.72 -4.25 -1.13
CA ALA A 119 3.05 -4.19 -0.57
C ALA A 119 3.99 -3.42 -1.50
N ILE A 120 4.81 -2.57 -0.91
CA ILE A 120 5.93 -1.90 -1.58
C ILE A 120 7.21 -2.37 -0.93
N VAL A 121 8.21 -2.65 -1.76
CA VAL A 121 9.53 -3.05 -1.30
C VAL A 121 10.55 -1.97 -1.59
N GLN A 122 11.34 -1.68 -0.58
CA GLN A 122 12.57 -0.92 -0.71
C GLN A 122 13.74 -1.88 -0.52
N ASP A 123 14.53 -2.03 -1.59
CA ASP A 123 15.79 -2.76 -1.52
C ASP A 123 16.79 -1.98 -0.65
N ARG A 124 17.41 -2.65 0.33
CA ARG A 124 18.41 -2.06 1.20
C ARG A 124 19.83 -2.55 0.91
N THR A 125 20.01 -3.43 -0.09
CA THR A 125 21.32 -4.01 -0.40
C THR A 125 22.36 -2.96 -0.86
N GLU A 126 21.96 -1.72 -1.16
CA GLU A 126 22.89 -0.60 -1.44
C GLU A 126 22.95 0.52 -0.37
N VAL A 127 22.20 0.45 0.74
CA VAL A 127 22.17 1.56 1.73
C VAL A 127 23.06 1.27 2.95
N ASN A 128 24.38 1.30 2.71
CA ASN A 128 25.40 1.53 3.73
C ASN A 128 26.20 2.80 3.40
N ALA A 129 25.53 3.96 3.42
CA ALA A 129 26.15 5.23 3.78
C ALA A 129 25.06 6.26 4.13
N ALA A 130 25.07 6.74 5.37
CA ALA A 130 24.32 7.91 5.84
C ALA A 130 22.77 7.80 5.93
N GLN A 131 22.30 7.03 6.90
CA GLN A 131 21.56 7.60 8.04
C GLN A 131 20.33 8.53 7.80
N GLN A 132 19.52 8.36 6.75
CA GLN A 132 18.35 9.22 6.56
C GLN A 132 17.11 8.55 5.92
N GLN A 133 16.55 7.47 6.49
CA GLN A 133 15.35 6.89 5.86
C GLN A 133 14.41 6.12 6.80
N VAL A 134 13.75 6.87 7.68
CA VAL A 134 12.47 6.45 8.28
C VAL A 134 11.36 7.49 8.01
N SER A 135 11.71 8.72 7.63
CA SER A 135 10.75 9.79 7.34
C SER A 135 10.25 9.78 5.88
N ASP A 136 11.10 9.39 4.93
CA ASP A 136 10.81 9.62 3.50
C ASP A 136 9.90 8.55 2.90
N THR A 137 10.02 7.30 3.33
CA THR A 137 9.18 6.19 2.84
C THR A 137 7.71 6.39 3.21
N ARG A 138 7.42 6.89 4.43
CA ARG A 138 6.05 7.17 4.87
C ARG A 138 5.42 8.30 4.07
N SER A 139 6.16 9.38 3.83
CA SER A 139 5.72 10.55 3.07
C SER A 139 5.51 10.24 1.58
N MET A 140 6.36 9.39 1.01
CA MET A 140 6.23 8.90 -0.37
C MET A 140 5.00 8.01 -0.54
N LEU A 141 4.69 7.14 0.43
CA LEU A 141 3.53 6.25 0.39
C LEU A 141 2.20 6.98 0.60
N ASP A 142 2.16 7.96 1.50
CA ASP A 142 0.99 8.86 1.63
C ASP A 142 0.79 9.61 0.31
N SER A 143 1.86 10.09 -0.32
CA SER A 143 1.80 10.74 -1.64
C SER A 143 1.41 9.80 -2.78
N ILE A 144 1.80 8.51 -2.76
CA ILE A 144 1.42 7.52 -3.78
C ILE A 144 -0.06 7.15 -3.65
N VAL A 145 -0.59 6.98 -2.44
CA VAL A 145 -2.01 6.68 -2.24
C VAL A 145 -2.89 7.92 -2.49
N ASP A 146 -2.40 9.12 -2.16
CA ASP A 146 -3.16 10.37 -2.33
C ASP A 146 -3.10 10.95 -3.76
N ASN A 147 -2.07 10.62 -4.57
CA ASN A 147 -1.90 11.12 -5.95
C ASN A 147 -2.21 10.09 -7.05
N LEU A 148 -2.57 8.85 -6.73
CA LEU A 148 -3.20 7.96 -7.71
C LEU A 148 -4.63 8.49 -7.95
N PRO A 149 -4.99 8.96 -9.16
CA PRO A 149 -6.32 9.51 -9.43
C PRO A 149 -7.34 8.38 -9.62
N VAL A 150 -7.51 7.53 -8.62
CA VAL A 150 -8.57 6.52 -8.56
C VAL A 150 -8.88 6.33 -7.08
N GLY A 151 -10.16 6.24 -6.71
CA GLY A 151 -10.59 5.98 -5.34
C GLY A 151 -10.02 4.65 -4.80
N VAL A 152 -8.78 4.66 -4.35
CA VAL A 152 -8.30 3.77 -3.30
C VAL A 152 -9.07 4.23 -2.09
N PHE A 153 -10.27 3.67 -1.90
CA PHE A 153 -11.02 3.87 -0.68
C PHE A 153 -10.17 3.29 0.44
N VAL A 154 -9.36 4.18 1.02
CA VAL A 154 -8.74 3.99 2.32
C VAL A 154 -9.92 3.72 3.23
N LYS A 155 -10.14 2.44 3.53
CA LYS A 155 -11.17 2.07 4.48
C LYS A 155 -10.72 2.67 5.80
N ASP A 156 -11.31 3.80 6.14
CA ASP A 156 -11.30 4.38 7.47
C ASP A 156 -11.93 3.35 8.41
N MET A 157 -11.11 2.41 8.88
CA MET A 157 -11.43 1.47 9.93
C MET A 157 -10.86 2.00 11.22
N GLY A 158 -11.42 3.13 11.67
CA GLY A 158 -11.59 3.37 13.08
C GLY A 158 -11.15 4.74 13.56
N ARG A 159 -11.98 5.76 13.34
CA ARG A 159 -12.43 6.64 14.44
C ARG A 159 -13.75 7.33 14.09
N ARG A 160 -14.86 6.63 14.34
CA ARG A 160 -16.13 7.31 14.64
C ARG A 160 -15.97 8.06 15.96
N ARG A 161 -15.61 9.34 15.90
CA ARG A 161 -16.05 10.31 16.92
C ARG A 161 -17.14 11.17 16.29
N PRO A 162 -18.39 11.13 16.77
CA PRO A 162 -19.37 12.13 16.35
C PRO A 162 -18.88 13.49 16.83
N LEU A 163 -18.60 14.40 15.88
CA LEU A 163 -18.48 15.81 16.18
C LEU A 163 -19.88 16.32 16.52
N HIS A 164 -20.13 16.55 17.81
CA HIS A 164 -21.29 17.30 18.27
C HIS A 164 -21.28 18.70 17.61
N PRO A 165 -22.40 19.16 17.02
CA PRO A 165 -22.47 20.52 16.51
C PRO A 165 -22.55 21.51 17.67
N PHE A 166 -21.50 22.30 17.86
CA PHE A 166 -21.52 23.49 18.71
C PHE A 166 -22.43 24.53 18.02
N GLN A 167 -23.66 24.67 18.52
CA GLN A 167 -24.51 25.79 18.14
C GLN A 167 -23.98 27.09 18.77
N ARG A 168 -23.96 28.13 17.94
CA ARG A 168 -23.62 29.52 18.29
C ARG A 168 -24.57 30.08 19.35
N GLY A 169 -24.02 30.80 20.31
CA GLY A 169 -24.74 31.74 21.16
C GLY A 169 -24.04 33.09 21.21
N LEU A 170 -24.25 33.92 20.19
CA LEU A 170 -23.85 35.33 20.17
C LEU A 170 -24.99 36.16 20.79
N ARG A 171 -24.79 36.78 21.96
CA ARG A 171 -25.62 37.91 22.42
C ARG A 171 -24.78 39.03 23.08
N ARG A 172 -24.52 40.03 22.24
CA ARG A 172 -24.60 41.50 22.39
C ARG A 172 -24.44 42.18 23.77
N HIS A 173 -23.56 43.20 23.74
CA HIS A 173 -23.47 44.46 24.49
C HIS A 173 -24.65 44.96 25.36
N ARG A 174 -24.30 45.51 26.53
CA ARG A 174 -24.64 46.87 27.05
C ARG A 174 -23.77 47.16 28.30
N ARG A 175 -22.89 48.18 28.35
CA ARG A 175 -23.07 49.52 28.98
C ARG A 175 -24.24 49.54 29.99
N LEU A 176 -24.04 49.82 31.27
CA LEU A 176 -23.34 50.94 31.91
C LEU A 176 -22.48 50.49 33.10
#